data_AF-A0A534WAE7-F1
#
_entry.id   AF-A0A534WAE7-F1
#
_cell.length_a   1.000
_cell.length_b   1.000
_cell.length_c   1.000
_cell.angle_alpha   90.00
_cell.angle_beta   90.00
_cell.angle_gamma   90.00
#
_symmetry.space_group_name_H-M   'P 1'
#
loop_
_entity.id
_entity.type
_entity.pdbx_description
1 polymer ?
#
loop_
_entity_poly.entity_id
_entity_poly.type
_entity_poly.pdbx_seq_one_letter_code
_entity_poly.pdbx_strand_id
1 'polypeptide(L)'
;MASEDELLLSQPWHADLAADPFAALFRKHSAALRAAHQAQPSEGVLIAAIDGNGVFDAHAHLRLPPSGIAHLIVGRHERCDVVLPRDQDVSLRHMLLRATRGPQGQLHLRAIDLRSRCGLLSEDGKRCEAIASRGPLFLRIASYVVFLLPTGPLVRPWSHDADETWRGFSPRDQEVLPPPQPLKSRAAPSPGAVKLATITIQSSSPQAGDLTSTHAVWSDQLERGILVGRDDRCSHGGLDEGNLSRVHLVLLSVDDEVWAIDTASTNGTRVLDGPPFRQLLLTGETQLVLADALSLSWAPALHPARA
;
A
#
# COMPACT_ATOMS: atom_id res chain seq x y z
N MET A 1 8.28 25.98 -37.25
CA MET A 1 8.56 24.54 -37.42
C MET A 1 8.72 23.97 -36.03
N ALA A 2 7.65 23.42 -35.48
CA ALA A 2 7.68 22.77 -34.17
C ALA A 2 8.49 21.46 -34.29
N SER A 3 9.37 21.21 -33.33
CA SER A 3 10.24 20.03 -33.28
C SER A 3 9.40 18.75 -33.16
N GLU A 4 9.85 17.64 -33.76
CA GLU A 4 9.20 16.33 -33.69
C GLU A 4 8.91 15.86 -32.25
N ASP A 5 9.63 16.37 -31.24
CA ASP A 5 9.37 16.10 -29.81
C ASP A 5 8.09 16.76 -29.25
N GLU A 6 7.62 17.88 -29.80
CA GLU A 6 6.36 18.52 -29.36
C GLU A 6 5.12 17.82 -29.92
N LEU A 7 5.27 17.04 -31.01
CA LEU A 7 4.19 16.28 -31.64
C LEU A 7 3.94 14.92 -30.97
N LEU A 8 4.85 14.44 -30.11
CA LEU A 8 4.67 13.22 -29.33
C LEU A 8 3.95 13.45 -27.99
N LEU A 9 3.89 14.70 -27.50
CA LEU A 9 3.23 15.08 -26.25
C LEU A 9 1.73 15.41 -26.39
N SER A 10 1.17 15.31 -27.60
CA SER A 10 -0.23 15.62 -27.90
C SER A 10 -0.96 14.51 -28.67
N GLN A 11 -0.54 13.26 -28.52
CA GLN A 11 -1.39 12.16 -28.97
C GLN A 11 -2.65 12.10 -28.09
N PRO A 12 -3.86 12.34 -28.64
CA PRO A 12 -5.07 12.11 -27.87
C PRO A 12 -5.11 10.62 -27.51
N TRP A 13 -5.28 10.32 -26.22
CA TRP A 13 -5.64 8.99 -25.73
C TRP A 13 -6.97 8.56 -26.34
N HIS A 14 -6.94 8.12 -27.60
CA HIS A 14 -7.92 7.25 -28.19
C HIS A 14 -7.42 5.81 -28.00
N ALA A 15 -7.29 5.39 -26.74
CA ALA A 15 -7.48 3.98 -26.47
C ALA A 15 -8.93 3.70 -26.89
N ASP A 16 -9.12 2.83 -27.88
CA ASP A 16 -10.46 2.34 -28.20
C ASP A 16 -11.07 1.82 -26.91
N LEU A 17 -12.10 2.51 -26.40
CA LEU A 17 -12.78 2.13 -25.15
C LEU A 17 -13.21 0.67 -25.21
N ALA A 18 -13.50 0.14 -26.40
CA ALA A 18 -13.87 -1.25 -26.61
C ALA A 18 -12.73 -2.24 -26.32
N ALA A 19 -11.47 -1.84 -26.48
CA ALA A 19 -10.28 -2.65 -26.27
C ALA A 19 -9.65 -2.52 -24.87
N ASP A 20 -10.01 -1.48 -24.09
CA ASP A 20 -9.53 -1.31 -22.71
C ASP A 20 -10.21 -2.32 -21.77
N PRO A 21 -9.47 -3.29 -21.20
CA PRO A 21 -10.03 -4.33 -20.35
C PRO A 21 -10.60 -3.77 -19.04
N PHE A 22 -10.04 -2.70 -18.50
CA PHE A 22 -10.57 -2.05 -17.30
C PHE A 22 -11.86 -1.30 -17.63
N ALA A 23 -11.91 -0.59 -18.77
CA ALA A 23 -13.12 0.09 -19.22
C ALA A 23 -14.28 -0.89 -19.44
N ALA A 24 -14.00 -2.05 -20.06
CA ALA A 24 -15.00 -3.08 -20.29
C ALA A 24 -15.58 -3.63 -18.98
N LEU A 25 -14.73 -3.89 -17.98
CA LEU A 25 -15.16 -4.32 -16.65
C LEU A 25 -15.92 -3.22 -15.90
N PHE A 26 -15.44 -1.98 -15.97
CA PHE A 26 -16.13 -0.83 -15.37
C PHE A 26 -17.53 -0.68 -15.97
N ARG A 27 -17.67 -0.72 -17.30
CA ARG A 27 -18.97 -0.66 -17.99
C ARG A 27 -19.91 -1.76 -17.51
N LYS A 28 -19.42 -3.00 -17.51
CA LYS A 28 -20.18 -4.18 -17.08
C LYS A 28 -20.72 -4.03 -15.65
N HIS A 29 -19.94 -3.44 -14.75
CA HIS A 29 -20.25 -3.34 -13.32
C HIS A 29 -20.62 -1.92 -12.86
N SER A 30 -20.85 -1.00 -13.79
CA SER A 30 -21.04 0.43 -13.52
C SER A 30 -22.16 0.70 -12.51
N ALA A 31 -23.28 -0.03 -12.59
CA ALA A 31 -24.39 0.12 -11.66
C ALA A 31 -24.00 -0.28 -10.22
N ALA A 32 -23.30 -1.41 -10.06
CA ALA A 32 -22.85 -1.90 -8.75
C ALA A 32 -21.74 -1.02 -8.16
N LEU A 33 -20.76 -0.63 -8.98
CA LEU A 33 -19.69 0.29 -8.60
C LEU A 33 -20.24 1.65 -8.17
N ARG A 34 -21.23 2.18 -8.90
CA ARG A 34 -21.87 3.45 -8.56
C ARG A 34 -22.65 3.37 -7.26
N ALA A 35 -23.41 2.28 -7.05
CA ALA A 35 -24.13 2.05 -5.81
C ALA A 35 -23.17 1.98 -4.62
N ALA A 36 -22.05 1.25 -4.75
CA ALA A 36 -21.01 1.22 -3.73
C ALA A 36 -20.38 2.60 -3.51
N HIS A 37 -20.03 3.34 -4.57
CA HIS A 37 -19.44 4.67 -4.48
C HIS A 37 -20.35 5.66 -3.73
N GLN A 38 -21.65 5.66 -4.04
CA GLN A 38 -22.65 6.53 -3.43
C GLN A 38 -23.00 6.14 -1.97
N ALA A 39 -22.76 4.88 -1.57
CA ALA A 39 -23.01 4.43 -0.21
C ALA A 39 -22.08 5.07 0.83
N GLN A 40 -20.98 5.71 0.41
CA GLN A 40 -20.07 6.43 1.29
C GLN A 40 -19.80 7.85 0.79
N PRO A 41 -20.55 8.86 1.27
CA PRO A 41 -20.34 10.25 0.86
C PRO A 41 -19.10 10.89 1.52
N SER A 42 -18.50 10.25 2.52
CA SER A 42 -17.30 10.75 3.20
C SER A 42 -16.07 10.71 2.29
N GLU A 43 -15.15 11.65 2.52
CA GLU A 43 -13.84 11.67 1.88
C GLU A 43 -13.08 10.37 2.15
N GLY A 44 -12.54 9.78 1.09
CA GLY A 44 -11.92 8.46 1.17
C GLY A 44 -11.74 7.80 -0.18
N VAL A 45 -11.76 6.48 -0.17
CA VAL A 45 -11.55 5.63 -1.35
C VAL A 45 -12.53 4.47 -1.29
N LEU A 46 -13.24 4.22 -2.38
CA LEU A 46 -13.88 2.93 -2.66
C LEU A 46 -12.83 1.99 -3.27
N ILE A 47 -12.66 0.83 -2.66
CA ILE A 47 -11.86 -0.26 -3.17
C ILE A 47 -12.85 -1.29 -3.69
N ALA A 48 -12.75 -1.64 -4.97
CA ALA A 48 -13.68 -2.53 -5.64
C ALA A 48 -12.90 -3.58 -6.43
N ALA A 49 -13.14 -4.86 -6.16
CA ALA A 49 -12.41 -5.96 -6.76
C ALA A 49 -13.33 -6.83 -7.61
N ILE A 50 -12.89 -7.12 -8.83
CA ILE A 50 -13.55 -8.00 -9.78
C ILE A 50 -12.62 -9.18 -10.05
N ASP A 51 -13.11 -10.39 -9.89
CA ASP A 51 -12.30 -11.60 -10.09
C ASP A 51 -12.01 -11.88 -11.59
N GLY A 52 -11.17 -12.89 -11.85
CA GLY A 52 -10.82 -13.29 -13.22
C GLY A 52 -11.98 -13.79 -14.08
N ASN A 53 -13.12 -14.13 -13.47
CA ASN A 53 -14.35 -14.52 -14.17
C ASN A 53 -15.27 -13.31 -14.42
N GLY A 54 -14.86 -12.12 -13.98
CA GLY A 54 -15.63 -10.90 -14.11
C GLY A 54 -16.79 -10.80 -13.12
N VAL A 55 -16.69 -11.43 -11.95
CA VAL A 55 -17.62 -11.31 -10.81
C VAL A 55 -17.16 -10.18 -9.90
N PHE A 56 -18.08 -9.28 -9.51
CA PHE A 56 -17.82 -8.27 -8.49
C PHE A 56 -17.74 -8.95 -7.12
N ASP A 57 -16.53 -9.22 -6.65
CA ASP A 57 -16.27 -10.17 -5.58
C ASP A 57 -16.21 -9.51 -4.20
N ALA A 58 -15.57 -8.34 -4.11
CA ALA A 58 -15.39 -7.64 -2.85
C ALA A 58 -15.35 -6.12 -3.05
N HIS A 59 -15.76 -5.38 -2.04
CA HIS A 59 -15.50 -3.95 -1.94
C HIS A 59 -15.38 -3.50 -0.49
N ALA A 60 -14.68 -2.40 -0.27
CA ALA A 60 -14.57 -1.72 1.02
C ALA A 60 -14.41 -0.22 0.83
N HIS A 61 -14.64 0.54 1.90
CA HIS A 61 -14.40 1.99 1.92
C HIS A 61 -13.29 2.33 2.90
N LEU A 62 -12.21 2.90 2.39
CA LEU A 62 -11.18 3.54 3.19
C LEU A 62 -11.59 4.98 3.46
N ARG A 63 -12.13 5.26 4.65
CA ARG A 63 -12.41 6.65 5.06
C ARG A 63 -11.12 7.37 5.41
N LEU A 64 -10.94 8.59 4.89
CA LEU A 64 -9.81 9.44 5.26
C LEU A 64 -10.16 10.23 6.53
N PRO A 65 -9.52 9.95 7.69
CA PRO A 65 -9.80 10.67 8.92
C PRO A 65 -9.28 12.12 8.86
N PRO A 66 -9.68 12.97 9.81
CA PRO A 66 -9.13 14.33 9.95
C PRO A 66 -7.61 14.37 10.09
N SER A 67 -6.99 13.33 10.66
CA SER A 67 -5.53 13.20 10.76
C SER A 67 -4.82 13.11 9.40
N GLY A 68 -5.55 12.93 8.30
CA GLY A 68 -5.00 13.04 6.95
C GLY A 68 -4.29 11.80 6.44
N ILE A 69 -4.29 10.70 7.19
CA ILE A 69 -3.72 9.40 6.77
C ILE A 69 -4.69 8.25 7.08
N ALA A 70 -4.88 7.39 6.10
CA ALA A 70 -5.59 6.12 6.25
C ALA A 70 -4.87 5.02 5.47
N HIS A 71 -5.01 3.78 5.92
CA HIS A 71 -4.50 2.61 5.22
C HIS A 71 -5.45 1.43 5.31
N LEU A 72 -5.27 0.47 4.41
CA LEU A 72 -5.87 -0.85 4.52
C LEU A 72 -4.97 -1.90 3.86
N ILE A 73 -5.26 -3.16 4.16
CA ILE A 73 -4.56 -4.32 3.65
C ILE A 73 -5.49 -5.13 2.75
N VAL A 74 -5.02 -5.41 1.54
CA VAL A 74 -5.68 -6.29 0.58
C VAL A 74 -4.91 -7.61 0.53
N GLY A 75 -5.61 -8.73 0.56
CA GLY A 75 -4.99 -10.05 0.45
C GLY A 75 -5.98 -11.19 0.53
N ARG A 76 -5.49 -12.42 0.53
CA ARG A 76 -6.34 -13.62 0.59
C ARG A 76 -6.73 -14.03 2.01
N HIS A 77 -6.03 -13.52 3.03
CA HIS A 77 -6.32 -13.88 4.41
C HIS A 77 -7.56 -13.15 4.93
N GLU A 78 -8.43 -13.83 5.67
CA GLU A 78 -9.71 -13.31 6.18
C GLU A 78 -9.59 -12.08 7.11
N ARG A 79 -8.41 -11.87 7.70
CA ARG A 79 -8.11 -10.67 8.51
C ARG A 79 -7.79 -9.42 7.68
N CYS A 80 -7.57 -9.56 6.38
CA CYS A 80 -7.37 -8.39 5.51
C CYS A 80 -8.64 -7.55 5.47
N ASP A 81 -8.47 -6.24 5.30
CA ASP A 81 -9.59 -5.31 5.20
C ASP A 81 -10.38 -5.52 3.88
N VAL A 82 -9.70 -5.96 2.82
CA VAL A 82 -10.31 -6.46 1.59
C VAL A 82 -9.77 -7.86 1.30
N VAL A 83 -10.68 -8.84 1.32
CA VAL A 83 -10.36 -10.26 1.14
C VAL A 83 -10.59 -10.66 -0.31
N LEU A 84 -9.58 -11.22 -0.96
CA LEU A 84 -9.63 -11.73 -2.35
C LEU A 84 -9.39 -13.25 -2.35
N PRO A 85 -10.42 -14.07 -2.07
CA PRO A 85 -10.26 -15.48 -1.75
C PRO A 85 -10.16 -16.41 -2.97
N ARG A 86 -10.62 -15.97 -4.16
CA ARG A 86 -10.88 -16.87 -5.29
C ARG A 86 -9.64 -17.27 -6.09
N ASP A 87 -8.54 -16.53 -5.91
CA ASP A 87 -7.29 -16.77 -6.63
C ASP A 87 -6.16 -17.08 -5.63
N GLN A 88 -5.55 -18.26 -5.79
CA GLN A 88 -4.51 -18.75 -4.90
C GLN A 88 -3.16 -18.04 -5.09
N ASP A 89 -2.95 -17.38 -6.23
CA ASP A 89 -1.76 -16.55 -6.47
C ASP A 89 -1.80 -15.23 -5.70
N VAL A 90 -2.97 -14.85 -5.17
CA VAL A 90 -3.07 -13.74 -4.21
C VAL A 90 -2.41 -14.15 -2.89
N SER A 91 -1.33 -13.46 -2.54
CA SER A 91 -0.69 -13.55 -1.23
C SER A 91 -1.69 -13.35 -0.07
N LEU A 92 -1.42 -14.02 1.05
CA LEU A 92 -2.21 -13.84 2.28
C LEU A 92 -2.36 -12.37 2.68
N ARG A 93 -1.27 -11.60 2.57
CA ARG A 93 -1.22 -10.15 2.64
C ARG A 93 -0.52 -9.71 1.36
N HIS A 94 -1.23 -9.04 0.47
CA HIS A 94 -0.74 -8.76 -0.87
C HIS A 94 -0.32 -7.32 -1.03
N MET A 95 -1.20 -6.38 -0.66
CA MET A 95 -1.00 -4.96 -0.92
C MET A 95 -1.41 -4.15 0.30
N LEU A 96 -0.61 -3.15 0.63
CA LEU A 96 -1.05 -2.03 1.47
C LEU A 96 -1.54 -0.91 0.55
N LEU A 97 -2.77 -0.46 0.77
CA LEU A 97 -3.26 0.78 0.19
C LEU A 97 -3.17 1.88 1.24
N ARG A 98 -2.59 3.01 0.87
CA ARG A 98 -2.56 4.23 1.68
C ARG A 98 -3.31 5.35 0.96
N ALA A 99 -4.07 6.11 1.72
CA ALA A 99 -4.65 7.38 1.31
C ALA A 99 -4.10 8.49 2.21
N THR A 100 -3.63 9.59 1.61
CA THR A 100 -3.27 10.81 2.32
C THR A 100 -3.92 12.03 1.68
N ARG A 101 -3.93 13.15 2.40
CA ARG A 101 -4.35 14.44 1.85
C ARG A 101 -3.12 15.20 1.35
N GLY A 102 -3.12 15.56 0.07
CA GLY A 102 -2.10 16.42 -0.53
C GLY A 102 -2.21 17.88 -0.08
N PRO A 103 -1.21 18.72 -0.40
CA PRO A 103 -1.18 20.12 0.03
C PRO A 103 -2.37 20.98 -0.43
N GLN A 104 -3.01 20.62 -1.55
CA GLN A 104 -4.18 21.34 -2.09
C GLN A 104 -5.50 20.64 -1.72
N GLY A 105 -5.47 19.71 -0.76
CA GLY A 105 -6.65 18.98 -0.29
C GLY A 105 -7.05 17.79 -1.18
N GLN A 106 -6.34 17.54 -2.28
CA GLN A 106 -6.59 16.40 -3.14
C GLN A 106 -6.15 15.09 -2.48
N LEU A 107 -6.81 13.99 -2.85
CA LEU A 107 -6.53 12.69 -2.28
C LEU A 107 -5.35 12.04 -3.01
N HIS A 108 -4.31 11.66 -2.27
CA HIS A 108 -3.14 10.97 -2.78
C HIS A 108 -3.22 9.49 -2.39
N LEU A 109 -3.22 8.62 -3.40
CA LEU A 109 -3.20 7.18 -3.23
C LEU A 109 -1.79 6.64 -3.37
N ARG A 110 -1.49 5.61 -2.60
CA ARG A 110 -0.31 4.79 -2.82
C ARG A 110 -0.64 3.33 -2.56
N ALA A 111 -0.50 2.51 -3.59
CA ALA A 111 -0.55 1.06 -3.48
C ALA A 111 0.88 0.53 -3.39
N ILE A 112 1.14 -0.31 -2.38
CA ILE A 112 2.45 -0.89 -2.10
C ILE A 112 2.29 -2.41 -2.05
N ASP A 113 2.98 -3.11 -2.93
CA ASP A 113 3.12 -4.56 -2.86
C ASP A 113 3.86 -4.95 -1.58
N LEU A 114 3.27 -5.84 -0.79
CA LEU A 114 3.90 -6.43 0.40
C LEU A 114 4.85 -7.56 0.00
N ARG A 115 5.61 -7.29 -1.07
CA ARG A 115 6.55 -8.18 -1.77
C ARG A 115 5.91 -9.51 -2.14
N SER A 116 4.70 -9.48 -2.70
CA SER A 116 4.00 -10.67 -3.17
C SER A 116 4.78 -11.37 -4.30
N ARG A 117 4.40 -12.62 -4.59
CA ARG A 117 5.09 -13.38 -5.64
C ARG A 117 4.85 -12.78 -7.03
N CYS A 118 3.61 -12.40 -7.32
CA CYS A 118 3.19 -11.88 -8.62
C CYS A 118 3.26 -10.35 -8.74
N GLY A 119 3.39 -9.61 -7.63
CA GLY A 119 3.42 -8.15 -7.64
C GLY A 119 2.09 -7.52 -8.01
N LEU A 120 2.09 -6.21 -8.21
CA LEU A 120 0.97 -5.47 -8.79
C LEU A 120 1.21 -5.30 -10.29
N LEU A 121 0.16 -5.27 -11.10
CA LEU A 121 0.26 -4.78 -12.47
C LEU A 121 -0.50 -3.46 -12.60
N SER A 122 0.15 -2.47 -13.20
CA SER A 122 -0.49 -1.23 -13.65
C SER A 122 -1.40 -1.49 -14.86
N GLU A 123 -2.09 -0.45 -15.28
CA GLU A 123 -3.08 -0.51 -16.34
C GLU A 123 -2.50 -0.87 -17.71
N ASP A 124 -1.27 -0.45 -17.95
CA ASP A 124 -0.47 -0.81 -19.13
C ASP A 124 0.18 -2.21 -19.01
N GLY A 125 -0.15 -2.97 -17.96
CA GLY A 125 0.33 -4.31 -17.71
C GLY A 125 1.76 -4.38 -17.17
N LYS A 126 2.40 -3.26 -16.86
CA LYS A 126 3.74 -3.27 -16.24
C LYS A 126 3.64 -3.75 -14.80
N ARG A 127 4.58 -4.61 -14.41
CA ARG A 127 4.73 -4.99 -13.01
C ARG A 127 5.29 -3.81 -12.22
N CYS A 128 4.69 -3.53 -11.07
CA CYS A 128 5.16 -2.54 -10.13
C CYS A 128 5.08 -3.06 -8.68
N GLU A 129 6.05 -2.65 -7.87
CA GLU A 129 6.07 -2.93 -6.43
C GLU A 129 5.43 -1.80 -5.63
N ALA A 130 5.35 -0.61 -6.20
CA ALA A 130 4.58 0.50 -5.66
C ALA A 130 4.11 1.42 -6.78
N ILE A 131 2.95 2.03 -6.58
CA ILE A 131 2.38 3.00 -7.52
C ILE A 131 1.60 4.05 -6.74
N ALA A 132 1.86 5.31 -7.05
CA ALA A 132 1.13 6.45 -6.52
C ALA A 132 0.13 6.96 -7.54
N SER A 133 -0.95 7.57 -7.07
CA SER A 133 -1.91 8.26 -7.92
C SER A 133 -2.49 9.50 -7.24
N ARG A 134 -2.70 10.57 -8.02
CA ARG A 134 -3.52 11.71 -7.64
C ARG A 134 -4.89 11.56 -8.29
N GLY A 135 -5.79 10.86 -7.61
CA GLY A 135 -7.12 10.50 -8.14
C GLY A 135 -7.33 8.99 -8.23
N PRO A 136 -8.15 8.51 -9.18
CA PRO A 136 -8.39 7.09 -9.38
C PRO A 136 -7.10 6.31 -9.69
N LEU A 137 -7.07 5.05 -9.23
CA LEU A 137 -5.97 4.12 -9.50
C LEU A 137 -6.55 2.74 -9.79
N PHE A 138 -6.18 2.15 -10.93
CA PHE A 138 -6.65 0.84 -11.33
C PHE A 138 -5.46 -0.09 -11.48
N LEU A 139 -5.60 -1.30 -10.94
CA LEU A 139 -4.51 -2.26 -10.83
C LEU A 139 -5.00 -3.66 -11.06
N ARG A 140 -4.08 -4.58 -11.36
CA ARG A 140 -4.34 -6.01 -11.25
C ARG A 140 -3.53 -6.62 -10.13
N ILE A 141 -4.18 -7.57 -9.46
CA ILE A 141 -3.63 -8.42 -8.41
C ILE A 141 -3.94 -9.86 -8.81
N ALA A 142 -2.94 -10.59 -9.32
CA ALA A 142 -3.17 -11.89 -9.96
C ALA A 142 -4.29 -11.80 -11.02
N SER A 143 -5.34 -12.63 -10.94
CA SER A 143 -6.49 -12.56 -11.85
C SER A 143 -7.48 -11.42 -11.54
N TYR A 144 -7.37 -10.75 -10.40
CA TYR A 144 -8.28 -9.68 -10.03
C TYR A 144 -7.95 -8.36 -10.74
N VAL A 145 -9.00 -7.62 -11.08
CA VAL A 145 -8.95 -6.18 -11.37
C VAL A 145 -9.45 -5.43 -10.15
N VAL A 146 -8.68 -4.45 -9.69
CA VAL A 146 -8.99 -3.64 -8.51
C VAL A 146 -9.11 -2.18 -8.92
N PHE A 147 -10.28 -1.60 -8.64
CA PHE A 147 -10.55 -0.18 -8.79
C PHE A 147 -10.39 0.51 -7.43
N LEU A 148 -9.55 1.55 -7.39
CA LEU A 148 -9.37 2.45 -6.26
C LEU A 148 -9.93 3.80 -6.66
N LEU A 149 -11.12 4.11 -6.18
CA LEU A 149 -11.94 5.21 -6.66
C LEU A 149 -12.13 6.22 -5.52
N PRO A 150 -11.57 7.44 -5.61
CA PRO A 150 -11.80 8.47 -4.61
C PRO A 150 -13.30 8.70 -4.35
N THR A 151 -13.65 8.90 -3.09
CA THR A 151 -14.99 9.31 -2.63
C THR A 151 -14.89 10.63 -1.88
N GLY A 152 -16.01 11.32 -1.70
CA GLY A 152 -16.07 12.57 -0.94
C GLY A 152 -16.66 13.74 -1.73
N PRO A 153 -16.87 14.88 -1.05
CA PRO A 153 -17.56 16.04 -1.62
C PRO A 153 -16.78 16.74 -2.74
N LEU A 154 -15.46 16.54 -2.83
CA LEU A 154 -14.61 17.12 -3.87
C LEU A 154 -14.51 16.24 -5.12
N VAL A 155 -15.06 15.02 -5.10
CA VAL A 155 -15.03 14.11 -6.24
C VAL A 155 -16.17 14.45 -7.20
N ARG A 156 -15.86 14.47 -8.50
CA ARG A 156 -16.88 14.67 -9.55
C ARG A 156 -17.98 13.60 -9.41
N PRO A 157 -19.27 14.00 -9.35
CA PRO A 157 -20.37 13.05 -9.34
C PRO A 157 -20.32 12.12 -10.56
N TRP A 158 -20.60 10.84 -10.34
CA TRP A 158 -20.72 9.86 -11.43
C TRP A 158 -22.00 10.11 -12.21
N SER A 159 -21.93 9.97 -13.54
CA SER A 159 -23.12 10.08 -14.38
C SER A 159 -23.89 8.75 -14.42
N HIS A 160 -25.02 8.73 -15.10
CA HIS A 160 -25.75 7.50 -15.42
C HIS A 160 -25.14 6.73 -16.58
N ASP A 161 -24.27 7.37 -17.36
CA ASP A 161 -23.53 6.78 -18.47
C ASP A 161 -22.16 6.30 -17.97
N ALA A 162 -21.89 5.01 -18.15
CA ALA A 162 -20.65 4.40 -17.71
C ALA A 162 -19.42 4.93 -18.49
N ASP A 163 -19.56 5.21 -19.77
CA ASP A 163 -18.47 5.70 -20.62
C ASP A 163 -18.17 7.18 -20.36
N GLU A 164 -19.20 7.98 -20.05
CA GLU A 164 -18.99 9.34 -19.57
C GLU A 164 -18.26 9.36 -18.22
N THR A 165 -18.69 8.52 -17.27
CA THR A 165 -18.03 8.40 -15.97
C THR A 165 -16.57 7.93 -16.13
N TRP A 166 -16.34 6.91 -16.95
CA TRP A 166 -15.00 6.39 -17.24
C TRP A 166 -14.07 7.43 -17.85
N ARG A 167 -14.56 8.20 -18.84
CA ARG A 167 -13.81 9.32 -19.43
C ARG A 167 -13.49 10.40 -18.40
N GLY A 168 -14.35 10.59 -17.40
CA GLY A 168 -14.13 11.51 -16.28
C GLY A 168 -12.95 11.15 -15.38
N PHE A 169 -12.44 9.92 -15.44
CA PHE A 169 -11.22 9.52 -14.71
C PHE A 169 -9.92 9.93 -15.42
N SER A 170 -10.00 10.50 -16.62
CA SER A 170 -8.84 10.95 -17.39
C SER A 170 -8.57 12.46 -17.23
N PRO A 171 -7.30 12.89 -17.26
CA PRO A 171 -6.09 12.06 -17.27
C PRO A 171 -5.85 11.38 -15.91
N ARG A 172 -5.22 10.20 -15.93
CA ARG A 172 -4.81 9.49 -14.71
C ARG A 172 -3.39 9.91 -14.35
N ASP A 173 -3.25 10.59 -13.23
CA ASP A 173 -1.96 11.06 -12.70
C ASP A 173 -1.35 9.94 -11.84
N GLN A 174 -0.72 8.96 -12.49
CA GLN A 174 -0.13 7.77 -11.87
C GLN A 174 1.39 7.74 -12.05
N GLU A 175 2.09 7.30 -11.00
CA GLU A 175 3.55 7.18 -10.99
C GLU A 175 3.97 5.84 -10.40
N VAL A 176 4.69 5.03 -11.17
CA VAL A 176 5.33 3.81 -10.67
C VAL A 176 6.52 4.21 -9.81
N LEU A 177 6.54 3.74 -8.57
CA LEU A 177 7.56 4.08 -7.60
C LEU A 177 8.63 2.98 -7.50
N PRO A 178 9.85 3.32 -7.07
CA PRO A 178 10.90 2.34 -6.86
C PRO A 178 10.50 1.25 -5.84
N PRO A 179 11.04 0.02 -5.98
CA PRO A 179 10.66 -1.09 -5.13
C PRO A 179 11.13 -0.94 -3.67
N PRO A 180 10.41 -1.52 -2.69
CA PRO A 180 10.86 -1.69 -1.30
C PRO A 180 12.28 -2.24 -1.19
N GLN A 181 13.11 -1.63 -0.35
CA GLN A 181 14.43 -2.18 -0.01
C GLN A 181 14.38 -2.87 1.37
N PRO A 182 14.83 -4.14 1.48
CA PRO A 182 14.91 -4.81 2.79
C PRO A 182 16.00 -4.16 3.67
N LEU A 183 15.84 -4.22 5.00
CA LEU A 183 16.89 -3.74 5.93
C LEU A 183 18.21 -4.48 5.75
N LYS A 184 18.13 -5.80 5.48
CA LYS A 184 19.29 -6.67 5.21
C LYS A 184 19.92 -6.44 3.83
N SER A 185 19.46 -5.45 3.05
CA SER A 185 20.05 -5.13 1.74
C SER A 185 21.51 -4.73 1.93
N ARG A 186 22.41 -5.35 1.14
CA ARG A 186 23.81 -4.90 1.03
C ARG A 186 23.96 -3.68 0.13
N ALA A 187 22.87 -3.20 -0.49
CA ALA A 187 22.91 -1.99 -1.29
C ALA A 187 23.23 -0.79 -0.40
N ALA A 188 24.14 0.06 -0.87
CA ALA A 188 24.37 1.34 -0.22
C ALA A 188 23.08 2.20 -0.28
N PRO A 189 22.82 3.04 0.73
CA PRO A 189 21.75 4.02 0.68
C PRO A 189 21.86 4.90 -0.58
N SER A 190 20.74 5.40 -1.08
CA SER A 190 20.72 6.31 -2.22
C SER A 190 21.53 7.58 -1.92
N PRO A 191 22.16 8.22 -2.93
CA PRO A 191 22.81 9.52 -2.73
C PRO A 191 21.84 10.54 -2.12
N GLY A 192 22.19 11.08 -0.94
CA GLY A 192 21.33 12.01 -0.19
C GLY A 192 20.39 11.36 0.83
N ALA A 193 20.33 10.03 0.91
CA ALA A 193 19.59 9.35 1.96
C ALA A 193 20.19 9.67 3.34
N VAL A 194 19.31 10.00 4.29
CA VAL A 194 19.71 10.37 5.65
C VAL A 194 19.38 9.23 6.60
N LYS A 195 20.26 8.96 7.57
CA LYS A 195 19.99 7.97 8.63
C LYS A 195 18.94 8.56 9.57
N LEU A 196 17.74 7.98 9.57
CA LEU A 196 16.62 8.44 10.40
C LEU A 196 16.53 7.72 11.74
N ALA A 197 17.00 6.48 11.81
CA ALA A 197 16.90 5.69 13.04
C ALA A 197 17.88 4.51 13.07
N THR A 198 17.87 3.82 14.20
CA THR A 198 18.38 2.48 14.37
C THR A 198 17.22 1.58 14.79
N ILE A 199 17.10 0.40 14.19
CA ILE A 199 16.17 -0.65 14.62
C ILE A 199 16.97 -1.81 15.18
N THR A 200 16.57 -2.28 16.36
CA THR A 200 17.04 -3.55 16.91
C THR A 200 15.90 -4.55 16.91
N ILE A 201 16.12 -5.72 16.33
CA ILE A 201 15.17 -6.83 16.27
C ILE A 201 15.71 -7.94 17.15
N GLN A 202 14.89 -8.42 18.07
CA GLN A 202 15.20 -9.53 18.97
C GLN A 202 14.13 -10.63 18.84
N SER A 203 14.56 -11.81 18.45
CA SER A 203 13.72 -13.02 18.48
C SER A 203 13.83 -13.70 19.83
N SER A 204 12.70 -14.08 20.41
CA SER A 204 12.62 -14.96 21.57
C SER A 204 12.30 -16.42 21.18
N SER A 205 12.41 -16.77 19.89
CA SER A 205 12.04 -18.10 19.43
C SER A 205 13.00 -19.18 19.96
N PRO A 206 12.48 -20.25 20.60
CA PRO A 206 13.28 -21.38 21.06
C PRO A 206 14.07 -22.08 19.93
N GLN A 207 13.61 -21.93 18.68
CA GLN A 207 14.20 -22.55 17.49
C GLN A 207 15.22 -21.65 16.80
N ALA A 208 15.12 -20.35 16.99
CA ALA A 208 16.01 -19.34 16.41
C ALA A 208 17.24 -19.09 17.29
N GLY A 209 17.16 -19.39 18.59
CA GLY A 209 18.09 -18.87 19.60
C GLY A 209 17.89 -17.36 19.82
N ASP A 210 18.58 -16.78 20.81
CA ASP A 210 18.57 -15.33 21.05
C ASP A 210 19.26 -14.60 19.88
N LEU A 211 18.51 -14.42 18.78
CA LEU A 211 18.95 -13.67 17.62
C LEU A 211 18.60 -12.21 17.81
N THR A 212 19.63 -11.42 18.13
CA THR A 212 19.56 -9.96 18.11
C THR A 212 20.27 -9.44 16.87
N SER A 213 19.62 -8.56 16.11
CA SER A 213 20.24 -7.85 15.00
C SER A 213 19.88 -6.37 15.03
N THR A 214 20.85 -5.52 14.70
CA THR A 214 20.70 -4.07 14.72
C THR A 214 21.02 -3.50 13.36
N HIS A 215 20.14 -2.63 12.84
CA HIS A 215 20.22 -2.08 11.49
C HIS A 215 20.04 -0.57 11.53
N ALA A 216 20.85 0.15 10.74
CA ALA A 216 20.58 1.55 10.44
C ALA A 216 19.38 1.65 9.49
N VAL A 217 18.53 2.64 9.71
CA VAL A 217 17.36 2.92 8.89
C VAL A 217 17.56 4.21 8.13
N TRP A 218 17.45 4.14 6.81
CA TRP A 218 17.63 5.28 5.91
C TRP A 218 16.29 5.81 5.38
N SER A 219 16.25 7.09 5.04
CA SER A 219 15.03 7.77 4.56
C SER A 219 14.41 7.09 3.34
N ASP A 220 15.22 6.72 2.36
CA ASP A 220 14.78 6.03 1.15
C ASP A 220 14.19 4.63 1.43
N GLN A 221 14.72 3.91 2.42
CA GLN A 221 14.16 2.63 2.86
C GLN A 221 12.77 2.81 3.46
N LEU A 222 12.57 3.83 4.31
CA LEU A 222 11.28 4.12 4.91
C LEU A 222 10.26 4.64 3.90
N GLU A 223 10.69 5.45 2.93
CA GLU A 223 9.82 5.88 1.85
C GLU A 223 9.30 4.69 1.06
N ARG A 224 10.11 3.68 0.81
CA ARG A 224 9.71 2.48 0.06
C ARG A 224 8.99 1.43 0.93
N GLY A 225 9.17 1.50 2.25
CA GLY A 225 8.56 0.61 3.22
C GLY A 225 9.48 -0.54 3.64
N ILE A 226 9.61 -0.74 4.95
CA ILE A 226 10.37 -1.82 5.56
C ILE A 226 9.41 -2.88 6.09
N LEU A 227 9.49 -4.10 5.54
CA LEU A 227 8.66 -5.22 6.00
C LEU A 227 9.32 -6.00 7.13
N VAL A 228 8.52 -6.34 8.14
CA VAL A 228 8.89 -7.20 9.27
C VAL A 228 7.90 -8.36 9.37
N GLY A 229 8.42 -9.57 9.55
CA GLY A 229 7.67 -10.81 9.45
C GLY A 229 8.61 -12.00 9.27
N ARG A 230 8.06 -13.22 9.28
CA ARG A 230 8.85 -14.46 9.21
C ARG A 230 9.26 -14.88 7.80
N ASP A 231 8.60 -14.36 6.78
CA ASP A 231 8.89 -14.70 5.38
C ASP A 231 10.23 -14.10 4.94
N ASP A 232 11.00 -14.82 4.11
CA ASP A 232 12.35 -14.43 3.69
C ASP A 232 12.43 -13.04 3.03
N ARG A 233 11.30 -12.55 2.53
CA ARG A 233 11.20 -11.18 1.99
C ARG A 233 11.25 -10.09 3.07
N CYS A 234 11.08 -10.43 4.34
CA CYS A 234 11.06 -9.50 5.46
C CYS A 234 12.44 -9.35 6.11
N SER A 235 12.64 -8.24 6.81
CA SER A 235 13.92 -7.92 7.46
C SER A 235 14.31 -8.90 8.56
N HIS A 236 13.34 -9.57 9.20
CA HIS A 236 13.56 -10.65 10.16
C HIS A 236 13.55 -12.05 9.52
N GLY A 237 13.07 -12.17 8.29
CA GLY A 237 12.73 -13.45 7.63
C GLY A 237 13.80 -14.54 7.66
N GLY A 238 13.35 -15.78 7.49
CA GLY A 238 14.18 -16.99 7.45
C GLY A 238 14.12 -17.86 8.70
N LEU A 239 13.21 -17.56 9.64
CA LEU A 239 13.04 -18.29 10.90
C LEU A 239 11.58 -18.73 11.04
N ASP A 240 11.37 -19.98 11.46
CA ASP A 240 10.02 -20.50 11.68
C ASP A 240 9.47 -20.01 13.02
N GLU A 241 9.03 -18.76 13.06
CA GLU A 241 8.34 -18.19 14.21
C GLU A 241 6.84 -18.36 14.01
N GLY A 242 6.30 -19.51 14.42
CA GLY A 242 4.94 -19.94 14.08
C GLY A 242 3.84 -18.92 14.39
N ASN A 243 4.00 -18.12 15.45
CA ASN A 243 3.06 -17.06 15.83
C ASN A 243 3.23 -15.78 14.99
N LEU A 244 4.38 -15.57 14.37
CA LEU A 244 4.64 -14.41 13.53
C LEU A 244 3.98 -14.60 12.15
N SER A 245 3.39 -13.53 11.64
CA SER A 245 2.80 -13.55 10.29
C SER A 245 3.90 -13.44 9.25
N ARG A 246 3.69 -14.03 8.07
CA ARG A 246 4.66 -13.99 6.94
C ARG A 246 5.11 -12.55 6.66
N VAL A 247 4.13 -11.66 6.53
CA VAL A 247 4.30 -10.21 6.64
C VAL A 247 3.43 -9.80 7.83
N HIS A 248 4.01 -9.13 8.82
CA HIS A 248 3.35 -8.82 10.09
C HIS A 248 3.23 -7.30 10.30
N LEU A 249 4.30 -6.56 10.05
CA LEU A 249 4.38 -5.12 10.24
C LEU A 249 5.09 -4.48 9.04
N VAL A 250 4.69 -3.27 8.67
CA VAL A 250 5.45 -2.39 7.77
C VAL A 250 5.77 -1.08 8.48
N LEU A 251 7.02 -0.63 8.35
CA LEU A 251 7.42 0.73 8.72
C LEU A 251 7.49 1.58 7.46
N LEU A 252 6.83 2.74 7.44
CA LEU A 252 6.71 3.59 6.25
C LEU A 252 6.85 5.05 6.64
N SER A 253 7.53 5.84 5.81
CA SER A 253 7.50 7.30 5.93
C SER A 253 6.33 7.91 5.16
N VAL A 254 5.66 8.87 5.81
CA VAL A 254 4.58 9.69 5.26
C VAL A 254 4.81 11.11 5.73
N ASP A 255 5.02 12.05 4.81
CA ASP A 255 5.23 13.47 5.13
C ASP A 255 6.27 13.69 6.25
N ASP A 256 7.44 13.04 6.13
CA ASP A 256 8.55 13.02 7.09
C ASP A 256 8.25 12.38 8.47
N GLU A 257 7.05 11.85 8.66
CA GLU A 257 6.68 11.06 9.82
C GLU A 257 6.87 9.56 9.57
N VAL A 258 7.24 8.81 10.60
CA VAL A 258 7.42 7.36 10.49
C VAL A 258 6.27 6.63 11.16
N TRP A 259 5.60 5.78 10.39
CA TRP A 259 4.45 5.02 10.82
C TRP A 259 4.78 3.53 10.89
N ALA A 260 4.41 2.89 11.98
CA ALA A 260 4.34 1.44 12.11
C ALA A 260 2.91 0.98 11.84
N ILE A 261 2.72 0.10 10.85
CA ILE A 261 1.40 -0.37 10.40
C ILE A 261 1.36 -1.89 10.47
N ASP A 262 0.44 -2.43 11.28
CA ASP A 262 0.17 -3.86 11.36
C ASP A 262 -0.49 -4.30 10.04
N THR A 263 0.06 -5.32 9.39
CA THR A 263 -0.39 -5.73 8.05
C THR A 263 -1.53 -6.76 8.11
N ALA A 264 -2.49 -6.56 9.00
CA ALA A 264 -3.56 -7.52 9.31
C ALA A 264 -2.97 -8.84 9.79
N SER A 265 -2.05 -8.73 10.74
CA SER A 265 -1.36 -9.87 11.30
C SER A 265 -2.32 -10.75 12.10
N THR A 266 -1.95 -12.02 12.27
CA THR A 266 -2.81 -12.99 12.99
C THR A 266 -2.88 -12.69 14.49
N ASN A 267 -1.76 -12.32 15.10
CA ASN A 267 -1.63 -12.18 16.55
C ASN A 267 -1.43 -10.73 17.01
N GLY A 268 -1.50 -9.78 16.07
CA GLY A 268 -1.40 -8.36 16.35
C GLY A 268 0.02 -7.88 16.70
N THR A 269 0.14 -6.55 16.66
CA THR A 269 1.30 -5.80 17.13
C THR A 269 0.87 -4.91 18.29
N ARG A 270 1.73 -4.76 19.31
CA ARG A 270 1.53 -3.84 20.44
C ARG A 270 2.81 -3.09 20.79
N VAL A 271 2.67 -1.97 21.49
CA VAL A 271 3.81 -1.37 22.22
C VAL A 271 4.11 -2.26 23.42
N LEU A 272 5.39 -2.37 23.81
CA LEU A 272 5.76 -3.08 25.04
C LEU A 272 4.99 -2.46 26.23
N ASP A 273 4.33 -3.31 27.01
CA ASP A 273 3.43 -2.93 28.12
C ASP A 273 2.30 -1.95 27.75
N GLY A 274 2.03 -1.78 26.46
CA GLY A 274 1.00 -0.91 25.92
C GLY A 274 -0.10 -1.68 25.17
N PRO A 275 -1.12 -0.95 24.69
CA PRO A 275 -2.22 -1.55 23.93
C PRO A 275 -1.77 -2.02 22.54
N PRO A 276 -2.50 -2.99 21.94
CA PRO A 276 -2.33 -3.31 20.52
C PRO A 276 -2.74 -2.15 19.62
N PHE A 277 -2.16 -2.09 18.42
CA PHE A 277 -2.48 -1.05 17.44
C PHE A 277 -2.57 -1.61 16.01
N ARG A 278 -3.31 -0.90 15.15
CA ARG A 278 -3.29 -1.11 13.69
C ARG A 278 -2.30 -0.18 13.00
N GLN A 279 -2.19 1.04 13.49
CA GLN A 279 -1.14 1.99 13.12
C GLN A 279 -0.65 2.75 14.35
N LEU A 280 0.62 3.13 14.34
CA LEU A 280 1.27 3.91 15.37
C LEU A 280 2.26 4.89 14.74
N LEU A 281 2.16 6.17 15.08
CA LEU A 281 3.16 7.17 14.75
C LEU A 281 4.35 7.02 15.72
N LEU A 282 5.56 6.87 15.18
CA LEU A 282 6.78 6.70 15.96
C LEU A 282 7.44 8.07 16.22
N THR A 283 7.15 8.67 17.38
CA THR A 283 7.64 10.02 17.75
C THR A 283 8.93 10.02 18.58
N GLY A 284 9.33 8.88 19.13
CA GLY A 284 10.48 8.75 20.03
C GLY A 284 11.01 7.33 20.05
N GLU A 285 11.83 7.01 21.05
CA GLU A 285 12.20 5.62 21.31
C GLU A 285 10.94 4.79 21.59
N THR A 286 10.80 3.66 20.93
CA THR A 286 9.59 2.83 21.03
C THR A 286 9.97 1.37 20.88
N GLN A 287 9.45 0.54 21.78
CA GLN A 287 9.59 -0.91 21.68
C GLN A 287 8.26 -1.53 21.31
N LEU A 288 8.26 -2.32 20.24
CA LEU A 288 7.11 -3.04 19.73
C LEU A 288 7.27 -4.53 20.03
N VAL A 289 6.15 -5.20 20.23
CA VAL A 289 6.04 -6.65 20.38
C VAL A 289 5.09 -7.18 19.32
N LEU A 290 5.58 -8.10 18.49
CA LEU A 290 4.83 -8.71 17.40
C LEU A 290 4.57 -10.19 17.76
N ALA A 291 3.29 -10.56 17.86
CA ALA A 291 2.87 -11.93 18.19
C ALA A 291 3.52 -12.56 19.44
N ASP A 292 3.98 -11.75 20.39
CA ASP A 292 4.79 -12.13 21.56
C ASP A 292 6.05 -12.96 21.25
N ALA A 293 6.47 -12.99 19.98
CA ALA A 293 7.61 -13.78 19.48
C ALA A 293 8.80 -12.90 19.06
N LEU A 294 8.52 -11.66 18.68
CA LEU A 294 9.52 -10.73 18.18
C LEU A 294 9.41 -9.39 18.87
N SER A 295 10.51 -8.89 19.40
CA SER A 295 10.64 -7.51 19.85
C SER A 295 11.35 -6.66 18.81
N LEU A 296 10.81 -5.48 18.53
CA LEU A 296 11.42 -4.48 17.65
C LEU A 296 11.57 -3.17 18.43
N SER A 297 12.81 -2.77 18.68
CA SER A 297 13.13 -1.48 19.29
C SER A 297 13.49 -0.47 18.20
N TRP A 298 12.74 0.62 18.13
CA TRP A 298 12.97 1.77 17.27
C TRP A 298 13.65 2.87 18.08
N ALA A 299 14.80 3.35 17.62
CA ALA A 299 15.54 4.46 18.22
C ALA A 299 15.81 5.53 17.15
N PRO A 300 15.10 6.68 17.18
CA PRO A 300 15.35 7.79 16.25
C PRO A 300 16.81 8.24 16.29
N ALA A 301 17.37 8.61 15.15
CA ALA A 301 18.67 9.24 15.10
C ALA A 301 18.57 10.65 15.70
N LEU A 302 19.48 10.97 16.63
CA LEU A 302 19.64 12.34 17.11
C LEU A 302 20.20 13.20 15.97
N HIS A 303 19.33 14.00 15.33
CA HIS A 303 19.76 15.00 14.38
C HIS A 303 19.97 16.35 15.09
N PRO A 304 21.19 16.92 15.07
CA PRO A 304 21.48 18.21 15.72
C PRO A 304 20.74 19.41 15.10
N ALA A 305 19.95 19.22 14.04
CA ALA A 305 19.20 20.27 13.35
C ALA A 305 17.70 20.34 13.73
N ARG A 306 17.23 19.55 14.69
CA ARG A 306 15.84 19.58 15.21
C ARG A 306 15.80 19.64 16.75
N ALA A 307 16.72 20.39 17.35
CA ALA A 307 16.65 20.81 18.76
C ALA A 307 16.27 22.29 18.84
#